data_AF-A0A6N1DWU1-F1
#
_entry.id   AF-A0A6N1DWU1-F1
#
_cell.length_a   1.000
_cell.length_b   1.000
_cell.length_c   1.000
_cell.angle_alpha   90.00
_cell.angle_beta   90.00
_cell.angle_gamma   90.00
#
_symmetry.space_group_name_H-M   'P 1'
#
loop_
_entity.id
_entity.type
_entity.pdbx_description
1 polymer ?
#
loop_
_entity_poly.entity_id
_entity_poly.type
_entity_poly.pdbx_seq_one_letter_code
_entity_poly.pdbx_strand_id
1 'polypeptide(L)'
;MDQKIHRVLLVHLHLQARSVTTNENDFQENSINETVFVRPPFGAIFELKNHNNFPNIVTIFDHLDSPGKKNNNRYRETSANTNELSHKSNGSSLGSQEASEFLAIPKLMKYYKKHSNDNSLVIFGGDTNIENDNFNLDKNFDSDIEKVLTTLGIGQKYFTSINRDGTGYVQPYDKMFYLNGENNYYDVINDKDDPKLDFKIDIIKEFNKFSNKEEFKLMKWYKRSENENWNIRNRLSDHAPVYLDLNVKTNERINTSNAIINPKKDSNHLRIAHWNILNYGNDDLNKYRREKEFKYKAIAKFIDNSGFDIVGLTEINDNGSVAVDLILEELNKNNHNKYKKIVQSVDDSSWKNTKYSHFDGKQTEQIVIIYNSEILNSVNFNNNKNHLTYREKIKLYGEIKK
;
A
#
# COMPACT_ATOMS: atom_id res chain seq x y z
N MET A 1 -49.68 8.55 -62.11
CA MET A 1 -48.54 7.71 -61.70
C MET A 1 -47.45 8.65 -61.23
N ASP A 2 -47.54 9.13 -60.00
CA ASP A 2 -46.97 8.52 -58.78
C ASP A 2 -45.44 8.45 -58.75
N GLN A 3 -44.84 9.30 -57.89
CA GLN A 3 -43.75 9.03 -56.93
C GLN A 3 -43.07 10.38 -56.59
N LYS A 4 -43.52 11.08 -55.54
CA LYS A 4 -43.03 11.03 -54.14
C LYS A 4 -41.53 11.29 -53.99
N ILE A 5 -41.16 12.56 -53.76
CA ILE A 5 -39.93 12.96 -53.07
C ILE A 5 -40.33 13.65 -51.76
N HIS A 6 -39.92 13.07 -50.63
CA HIS A 6 -40.09 13.60 -49.29
C HIS A 6 -39.13 14.78 -49.06
N ARG A 7 -39.68 15.98 -48.82
CA ARG A 7 -38.99 17.09 -48.14
C ARG A 7 -39.33 17.02 -46.66
N VAL A 8 -38.33 16.79 -45.82
CA VAL A 8 -38.44 16.91 -44.36
C VAL A 8 -38.41 18.39 -43.99
N LEU A 9 -39.46 18.81 -43.29
CA LEU A 9 -39.70 20.16 -42.79
C LEU A 9 -38.85 20.38 -41.52
N LEU A 10 -37.98 21.40 -41.54
CA LEU A 10 -37.27 21.89 -40.34
C LEU A 10 -38.24 22.75 -39.52
N VAL A 11 -38.76 22.20 -38.42
CA VAL A 11 -39.55 22.95 -37.43
C VAL A 11 -38.60 23.61 -36.43
N HIS A 12 -38.52 24.93 -36.48
CA HIS A 12 -37.89 25.75 -35.44
C HIS A 12 -38.82 25.80 -34.22
N LEU A 13 -38.47 25.06 -33.16
CA LEU A 13 -39.11 25.20 -31.84
C LEU A 13 -38.41 26.30 -31.04
N HIS A 14 -39.08 27.45 -30.90
CA HIS A 14 -38.77 28.46 -29.90
C HIS A 14 -39.39 28.05 -28.56
N LEU A 15 -38.58 27.53 -27.65
CA LEU A 15 -38.99 27.28 -26.26
C LEU A 15 -38.56 28.47 -25.40
N GLN A 16 -39.56 29.26 -24.99
CA GLN A 16 -39.43 30.30 -23.97
C GLN A 16 -39.05 29.66 -22.63
N ALA A 17 -37.90 30.06 -22.08
CA ALA A 17 -37.52 29.73 -20.72
C ALA A 17 -38.44 30.48 -19.73
N ARG A 18 -39.35 29.75 -19.09
CA ARG A 18 -40.00 30.21 -17.85
C ARG A 18 -39.03 30.00 -16.70
N SER A 19 -38.68 31.09 -16.01
CA SER A 19 -37.94 31.07 -14.75
C SER A 19 -38.80 30.40 -13.68
N VAL A 20 -38.43 29.17 -13.32
CA VAL A 20 -38.91 28.53 -12.10
C VAL A 20 -37.96 28.98 -11.00
N THR A 21 -38.42 29.89 -10.16
CA THR A 21 -37.78 30.21 -8.88
C THR A 21 -37.92 29.00 -7.98
N THR A 22 -36.90 28.15 -7.95
CA THR A 22 -36.76 27.11 -6.95
C THR A 22 -36.39 27.78 -5.63
N ASN A 23 -37.28 27.69 -4.65
CA ASN A 23 -37.01 28.07 -3.26
C ASN A 23 -35.74 27.37 -2.78
N GLU A 24 -34.69 28.16 -2.54
CA GLU A 24 -33.51 27.78 -1.77
C GLU A 24 -33.93 27.56 -0.30
N ASN A 25 -34.49 26.40 0.05
CA ASN A 25 -34.59 25.94 1.45
C ASN A 25 -35.13 24.50 1.59
N ASP A 26 -34.61 23.56 0.79
CA ASP A 26 -34.92 22.13 0.99
C ASP A 26 -33.73 21.20 0.69
N PHE A 27 -32.52 21.61 1.08
CA PHE A 27 -31.39 20.70 1.25
C PHE A 27 -31.36 20.18 2.70
N GLN A 28 -32.34 19.35 3.07
CA GLN A 28 -32.12 18.27 4.03
C GLN A 28 -32.02 16.94 3.27
N GLU A 29 -31.11 16.91 2.29
CA GLU A 29 -30.55 15.65 1.86
C GLU A 29 -29.57 15.23 2.95
N ASN A 30 -29.79 14.07 3.57
CA ASN A 30 -28.82 13.40 4.43
C ASN A 30 -27.54 13.13 3.61
N SER A 31 -26.73 14.16 3.37
CA SER A 31 -25.50 14.05 2.61
C SER A 31 -24.60 13.12 3.39
N ILE A 32 -24.45 11.89 2.90
CA ILE A 32 -23.53 10.93 3.46
C ILE A 32 -22.18 11.65 3.53
N ASN A 33 -21.67 11.78 4.74
CA ASN A 33 -20.38 12.39 4.98
C ASN A 33 -19.31 11.47 4.38
N GLU A 34 -18.82 11.79 3.18
CA GLU A 34 -17.98 10.91 2.37
C GLU A 34 -16.66 11.60 1.98
N THR A 35 -15.59 10.82 1.92
CA THR A 35 -14.27 11.20 1.42
C THR A 35 -13.74 10.12 0.45
N VAL A 36 -12.47 10.16 0.10
CA VAL A 36 -11.72 9.15 -0.67
C VAL A 36 -10.39 8.88 0.04
N PHE A 37 -9.65 7.85 -0.35
CA PHE A 37 -8.25 7.72 0.06
C PHE A 37 -7.42 8.86 -0.56
N VAL A 38 -6.62 9.57 0.24
CA VAL A 38 -5.70 10.63 -0.19
C VAL A 38 -4.76 10.10 -1.26
N ARG A 39 -4.22 8.90 -1.03
CA ARG A 39 -3.43 8.13 -2.00
C ARG A 39 -4.27 6.91 -2.41
N PRO A 40 -4.65 6.76 -3.69
CA PRO A 40 -5.49 5.65 -4.10
C PRO A 40 -4.81 4.29 -3.90
N PRO A 41 -5.39 3.33 -3.13
CA PRO A 41 -4.82 2.00 -2.95
C PRO A 41 -4.61 1.29 -4.27
N PHE A 42 -3.53 0.51 -4.37
CA PHE A 42 -3.17 -0.21 -5.59
C PHE A 42 -2.99 -1.70 -5.31
N GLY A 43 -3.50 -2.55 -6.21
CA GLY A 43 -3.40 -3.99 -6.02
C GLY A 43 -3.28 -4.77 -7.31
N ALA A 44 -2.75 -5.98 -7.17
CA ALA A 44 -2.50 -6.93 -8.23
C ALA A 44 -2.98 -8.33 -7.81
N ILE A 45 -3.21 -9.18 -8.80
CA ILE A 45 -3.65 -10.56 -8.62
C ILE A 45 -2.61 -11.52 -9.20
N PHE A 46 -2.36 -12.59 -8.47
CA PHE A 46 -1.36 -13.60 -8.80
C PHE A 46 -1.95 -15.01 -8.71
N GLU A 47 -1.52 -15.86 -9.63
CA GLU A 47 -1.66 -17.31 -9.51
C GLU A 47 -0.30 -17.93 -9.17
N LEU A 48 -0.33 -19.02 -8.40
CA LEU A 48 0.85 -19.81 -8.13
C LEU A 48 1.13 -20.74 -9.32
N LYS A 49 2.31 -20.65 -9.91
CA LYS A 49 2.69 -21.47 -11.05
C LYS A 49 2.66 -22.95 -10.69
N ASN A 50 2.21 -23.76 -11.64
CA ASN A 50 2.02 -25.22 -11.50
C ASN A 50 0.97 -25.62 -10.44
N HIS A 51 0.19 -24.67 -9.93
CA HIS A 51 -0.83 -24.88 -8.92
C HIS A 51 -2.14 -24.16 -9.30
N ASN A 52 -2.57 -24.32 -10.56
CA ASN A 52 -3.70 -23.57 -11.14
C ASN A 52 -5.06 -23.84 -10.47
N ASN A 53 -5.15 -24.86 -9.63
CA ASN A 53 -6.34 -25.17 -8.81
C ASN A 53 -6.36 -24.44 -7.47
N PHE A 54 -5.29 -23.73 -7.11
CA PHE A 54 -5.23 -22.92 -5.90
C PHE A 54 -5.99 -21.61 -6.14
N PRO A 55 -6.65 -21.05 -5.10
CA PRO A 55 -7.24 -19.73 -5.21
C PRO A 55 -6.19 -18.68 -5.55
N ASN A 56 -6.60 -17.61 -6.24
CA ASN A 56 -5.69 -16.51 -6.54
C ASN A 56 -5.27 -15.77 -5.26
N ILE A 57 -4.07 -15.20 -5.29
CA ILE A 57 -3.53 -14.31 -4.26
C ILE A 57 -3.69 -12.88 -4.76
N VAL A 58 -4.46 -12.07 -4.06
CA VAL A 58 -4.64 -10.65 -4.34
C VAL A 58 -3.88 -9.86 -3.27
N THR A 59 -2.99 -8.98 -3.69
CA THR A 59 -2.27 -8.07 -2.79
C THR A 59 -2.70 -6.64 -3.05
N ILE A 60 -2.96 -5.90 -1.98
CA ILE A 60 -3.31 -4.47 -2.00
C ILE A 60 -2.30 -3.74 -1.13
N PHE A 61 -1.74 -2.67 -1.65
CA PHE A 61 -0.79 -1.83 -0.93
C PHE A 61 -1.24 -0.39 -0.92
N ASP A 62 -0.94 0.31 0.17
CA ASP A 62 -1.26 1.73 0.30
C ASP A 62 -0.39 2.47 1.32
N HIS A 63 -0.37 3.79 1.22
CA HIS A 63 0.14 4.72 2.22
C HIS A 63 -0.98 5.68 2.60
N LEU A 64 -1.60 5.42 3.74
CA LEU A 64 -2.75 6.18 4.21
C LEU A 64 -2.36 7.62 4.58
N ASP A 65 -3.36 8.46 4.84
CA ASP A 65 -3.13 9.85 5.25
C ASP A 65 -2.21 9.94 6.47
N SER A 66 -1.40 10.97 6.45
CA SER A 66 -0.34 11.19 7.44
C SER A 66 -0.92 11.51 8.82
N PRO A 67 -0.20 11.22 9.93
CA PRO A 67 -0.79 11.21 11.27
C PRO A 67 -1.39 12.56 11.68
N GLY A 68 -2.54 12.48 12.35
CA GLY A 68 -3.24 13.60 12.96
C GLY A 68 -3.82 14.63 12.00
N LYS A 69 -4.64 15.54 12.56
CA LYS A 69 -5.35 16.56 11.80
C LYS A 69 -4.45 17.47 10.96
N LYS A 70 -4.84 17.75 9.73
CA LYS A 70 -4.20 18.76 8.87
C LYS A 70 -4.83 20.14 8.99
N ASN A 71 -3.98 21.15 9.02
CA ASN A 71 -4.36 22.54 8.87
C ASN A 71 -3.38 23.21 7.91
N ASN A 72 -3.76 23.32 6.64
CA ASN A 72 -2.93 23.94 5.61
C ASN A 72 -3.79 24.83 4.70
N ASN A 73 -3.15 25.43 3.69
CA ASN A 73 -3.80 26.36 2.76
C ASN A 73 -4.75 25.70 1.74
N ARG A 74 -4.82 24.36 1.69
CA ARG A 74 -5.67 23.60 0.77
C ARG A 74 -6.92 23.05 1.44
N TYR A 75 -6.80 22.67 2.71
CA TYR A 75 -7.91 22.23 3.54
C TYR A 75 -7.54 22.24 5.02
N ARG A 76 -8.59 22.28 5.84
CA ARG A 76 -8.56 22.07 7.28
C ARG A 76 -9.39 20.85 7.63
N GLU A 77 -8.78 19.99 8.41
CA GLU A 77 -9.34 18.76 8.90
C GLU A 77 -9.68 18.88 10.39
N THR A 78 -10.73 18.17 10.80
CA THR A 78 -11.10 18.03 12.22
C THR A 78 -10.58 16.73 12.81
N SER A 79 -10.70 16.58 14.12
CA SER A 79 -10.45 15.30 14.78
C SER A 79 -11.53 14.29 14.40
N ALA A 80 -11.17 13.01 14.42
CA ALA A 80 -12.10 11.93 14.12
C ALA A 80 -13.29 11.94 15.09
N ASN A 81 -14.52 11.85 14.56
CA ASN A 81 -15.71 11.63 15.36
C ASN A 81 -15.85 10.12 15.67
N THR A 82 -15.25 9.69 16.78
CA THR A 82 -15.25 8.28 17.20
C THR A 82 -16.48 7.87 18.02
N ASN A 83 -17.46 8.76 18.20
CA ASN A 83 -18.68 8.43 18.95
C ASN A 83 -19.54 7.38 18.25
N GLU A 84 -19.41 7.24 16.93
CA GLU A 84 -20.10 6.22 16.14
C GLU A 84 -19.37 4.87 16.13
N LEU A 85 -18.17 4.79 16.72
CA LEU A 85 -17.36 3.58 16.74
C LEU A 85 -17.66 2.73 17.98
N SER A 86 -17.71 1.42 17.77
CA SER A 86 -17.84 0.45 18.86
C SER A 86 -16.61 0.46 19.79
N HIS A 87 -15.44 0.73 19.21
CA HIS A 87 -14.18 0.86 19.93
C HIS A 87 -13.58 2.23 19.64
N LYS A 88 -13.49 3.06 20.68
CA LYS A 88 -12.96 4.43 20.60
C LYS A 88 -11.43 4.42 20.54
N SER A 89 -10.87 5.47 19.92
CA SER A 89 -9.46 5.82 20.04
C SER A 89 -9.12 6.14 21.51
N ASN A 90 -7.98 5.65 22.01
CA ASN A 90 -7.59 5.81 23.41
C ASN A 90 -6.61 6.98 23.66
N GLY A 91 -6.10 7.63 22.62
CA GLY A 91 -5.11 8.69 22.77
C GLY A 91 -4.71 9.33 21.43
N SER A 92 -4.22 10.57 21.51
CA SER A 92 -3.84 11.49 20.42
C SER A 92 -4.97 11.97 19.47
N SER A 93 -4.75 13.12 18.82
CA SER A 93 -5.73 13.73 17.93
C SER A 93 -5.76 13.02 16.58
N LEU A 94 -6.35 11.82 16.55
CA LEU A 94 -6.63 11.06 15.32
C LEU A 94 -7.33 11.97 14.31
N GLY A 95 -6.76 12.10 13.11
CA GLY A 95 -7.37 12.87 12.03
C GLY A 95 -8.67 12.22 11.54
N SER A 96 -9.66 13.01 11.16
CA SER A 96 -10.86 12.48 10.49
C SER A 96 -10.56 11.71 9.20
N GLN A 97 -9.61 12.15 8.38
CA GLN A 97 -9.21 11.51 7.13
C GLN A 97 -8.40 10.23 7.42
N GLU A 98 -7.41 10.33 8.30
CA GLU A 98 -6.64 9.19 8.85
C GLU A 98 -7.55 8.06 9.36
N ALA A 99 -8.52 8.38 10.21
CA ALA A 99 -9.50 7.41 10.72
C ALA A 99 -10.37 6.81 9.60
N SER A 100 -10.78 7.64 8.64
CA SER A 100 -11.69 7.24 7.57
C SER A 100 -11.05 6.24 6.62
N GLU A 101 -9.79 6.46 6.24
CA GLU A 101 -9.04 5.54 5.40
C GLU A 101 -8.78 4.22 6.10
N PHE A 102 -8.35 4.27 7.36
CA PHE A 102 -8.08 3.06 8.13
C PHE A 102 -9.34 2.20 8.30
N LEU A 103 -10.47 2.81 8.68
CA LEU A 103 -11.75 2.11 8.83
C LEU A 103 -12.36 1.66 7.50
N ALA A 104 -11.85 2.11 6.36
CA ALA A 104 -12.28 1.68 5.04
C ALA A 104 -11.53 0.45 4.51
N ILE A 105 -10.48 -0.03 5.20
CA ILE A 105 -9.71 -1.23 4.79
C ILE A 105 -10.62 -2.46 4.56
N PRO A 106 -11.61 -2.80 5.41
CA PRO A 106 -12.53 -3.91 5.13
C PRO A 106 -13.29 -3.76 3.81
N LYS A 107 -13.82 -2.54 3.54
CA LYS A 107 -14.53 -2.24 2.28
C LYS A 107 -13.60 -2.38 1.08
N LEU A 108 -12.36 -1.88 1.20
CA LEU A 108 -11.31 -1.99 0.19
C LEU A 108 -10.99 -3.46 -0.13
N MET A 109 -10.74 -4.30 0.88
CA MET A 109 -10.44 -5.71 0.68
C MET A 109 -11.59 -6.47 0.01
N LYS A 110 -12.84 -6.17 0.42
CA LYS A 110 -14.04 -6.76 -0.19
C LYS A 110 -14.25 -6.31 -1.63
N TYR A 111 -13.89 -5.06 -1.97
CA TYR A 111 -13.88 -4.58 -3.35
C TYR A 111 -12.93 -5.40 -4.23
N TYR A 112 -11.70 -5.64 -3.79
CA TYR A 112 -10.73 -6.44 -4.55
C TYR A 112 -11.12 -7.91 -4.66
N LYS A 113 -11.66 -8.50 -3.59
CA LYS A 113 -12.23 -9.86 -3.60
C LYS A 113 -13.27 -10.00 -4.72
N LYS A 114 -14.26 -9.09 -4.76
CA LYS A 114 -15.32 -9.04 -5.77
C LYS A 114 -14.81 -8.93 -7.21
N HIS A 115 -13.71 -8.22 -7.44
CA HIS A 115 -13.14 -8.04 -8.78
C HIS A 115 -12.16 -9.15 -9.17
N SER A 116 -11.80 -10.03 -8.23
CA SER A 116 -11.05 -11.26 -8.48
C SER A 116 -12.04 -12.43 -8.61
N ASN A 117 -11.99 -13.41 -7.70
CA ASN A 117 -12.94 -14.50 -7.55
C ASN A 117 -13.34 -14.63 -6.07
N ASP A 118 -14.50 -15.23 -5.78
CA ASP A 118 -15.03 -15.34 -4.40
C ASP A 118 -14.12 -16.10 -3.42
N ASN A 119 -13.27 -16.99 -3.94
CA ASN A 119 -12.36 -17.81 -3.14
C ASN A 119 -10.95 -17.22 -3.00
N SER A 120 -10.64 -16.09 -3.65
CA SER A 120 -9.29 -15.51 -3.59
C SER A 120 -8.87 -15.19 -2.15
N LEU A 121 -7.58 -15.40 -1.86
CA LEU A 121 -6.92 -14.81 -0.70
C LEU A 121 -6.68 -13.33 -1.00
N VAL A 122 -7.12 -12.44 -0.11
CA VAL A 122 -6.86 -10.99 -0.23
C VAL A 122 -6.01 -10.53 0.92
N ILE A 123 -4.90 -9.87 0.62
CA ILE A 123 -3.94 -9.35 1.59
C ILE A 123 -3.81 -7.85 1.39
N PHE A 124 -3.96 -7.09 2.48
CA PHE A 124 -3.61 -5.69 2.54
C PHE A 124 -2.29 -5.52 3.30
N GLY A 125 -1.40 -4.65 2.82
CA GLY A 125 -0.24 -4.17 3.57
C GLY A 125 -0.03 -2.68 3.33
N GLY A 126 0.16 -1.89 4.38
CA GLY A 126 0.31 -0.45 4.17
C GLY A 126 0.80 0.31 5.39
N ASP A 127 1.35 1.49 5.12
CA ASP A 127 1.62 2.50 6.15
C ASP A 127 0.28 3.15 6.52
N THR A 128 -0.27 2.74 7.65
CA THR A 128 -1.60 3.18 8.09
C THR A 128 -1.57 4.47 8.88
N ASN A 129 -0.39 4.94 9.29
CA ASN A 129 -0.21 6.07 10.20
C ASN A 129 -0.92 5.96 11.57
N ILE A 130 -1.60 4.85 11.86
CA ILE A 130 -2.27 4.61 13.15
C ILE A 130 -1.24 4.36 14.25
N GLU A 131 -1.12 5.34 15.14
CA GLU A 131 -0.26 5.32 16.33
C GLU A 131 -0.59 4.15 17.29
N ASN A 132 0.37 3.83 18.17
CA ASN A 132 0.24 2.78 19.17
C ASN A 132 -1.02 2.90 20.06
N ASP A 133 -1.38 4.11 20.47
CA ASP A 133 -2.56 4.40 21.32
C ASP A 133 -3.87 4.08 20.59
N ASN A 134 -3.84 4.07 19.26
CA ASN A 134 -4.98 3.77 18.39
C ASN A 134 -4.88 2.37 17.76
N PHE A 135 -3.93 1.55 18.19
CA PHE A 135 -3.70 0.21 17.63
C PHE A 135 -4.96 -0.67 17.59
N ASN A 136 -5.84 -0.53 18.59
CA ASN A 136 -7.08 -1.30 18.71
C ASN A 136 -8.25 -0.76 17.88
N LEU A 137 -8.04 0.24 17.02
CA LEU A 137 -9.08 0.77 16.14
C LEU A 137 -9.59 -0.29 15.14
N ASP A 138 -8.75 -1.27 14.84
CA ASP A 138 -9.02 -2.45 14.02
C ASP A 138 -10.15 -3.34 14.58
N LYS A 139 -10.48 -3.22 15.88
CA LYS A 139 -11.64 -3.91 16.49
C LYS A 139 -12.99 -3.47 15.92
N ASN A 140 -13.03 -2.40 15.13
CA ASN A 140 -14.21 -2.00 14.38
C ASN A 140 -14.32 -2.68 13.01
N PHE A 141 -13.35 -3.51 12.61
CA PHE A 141 -13.42 -4.26 11.36
C PHE A 141 -14.42 -5.42 11.47
N ASP A 142 -14.92 -5.83 10.31
CA ASP A 142 -15.75 -7.03 10.21
C ASP A 142 -14.94 -8.26 10.65
N SER A 143 -15.62 -9.24 11.26
CA SER A 143 -14.97 -10.44 11.82
C SER A 143 -14.30 -11.34 10.79
N ASP A 144 -14.54 -11.12 9.50
CA ASP A 144 -13.89 -11.85 8.40
C ASP A 144 -12.54 -11.23 7.98
N ILE A 145 -12.20 -10.05 8.51
CA ILE A 145 -10.90 -9.40 8.30
C ILE A 145 -9.97 -9.77 9.44
N GLU A 146 -9.01 -10.63 9.13
CA GLU A 146 -8.00 -11.08 10.06
C GLU A 146 -6.76 -10.19 10.00
N LYS A 147 -5.96 -10.26 11.07
CA LYS A 147 -4.76 -9.44 11.25
C LYS A 147 -3.53 -10.30 11.47
N VAL A 148 -2.41 -9.89 10.87
CA VAL A 148 -1.11 -10.54 11.08
C VAL A 148 -0.61 -10.29 12.50
N LEU A 149 -0.91 -9.11 13.06
CA LEU A 149 -0.53 -8.72 14.41
C LEU A 149 -1.76 -8.46 15.26
N THR A 150 -1.97 -9.29 16.28
CA THR A 150 -3.10 -9.18 17.20
C THR A 150 -2.76 -8.34 18.44
N THR A 151 -1.47 -8.19 18.73
CA THR A 151 -0.93 -7.35 19.81
C THR A 151 0.23 -6.49 19.31
N LEU A 152 0.67 -5.51 20.11
CA LEU A 152 1.91 -4.75 19.84
C LEU A 152 3.20 -5.50 20.22
N GLY A 153 3.06 -6.72 20.74
CA GLY A 153 4.17 -7.49 21.30
C GLY A 153 4.77 -6.84 22.56
N ILE A 154 5.73 -7.54 23.17
CA ILE A 154 6.52 -7.00 24.30
C ILE A 154 7.63 -6.10 23.74
N GLY A 155 7.85 -4.94 24.36
CA GLY A 155 9.05 -4.12 24.09
C GLY A 155 9.11 -3.54 22.67
N GLN A 156 7.98 -3.10 22.11
CA GLN A 156 7.93 -2.44 20.78
C GLN A 156 8.39 -3.35 19.62
N LYS A 157 8.31 -4.67 19.82
CA LYS A 157 8.72 -5.68 18.84
C LYS A 157 8.18 -5.39 17.44
N TYR A 158 6.92 -4.96 17.33
CA TYR A 158 6.26 -4.72 16.05
C TYR A 158 6.21 -3.26 15.60
N PHE A 159 7.01 -2.37 16.21
CA PHE A 159 7.08 -0.98 15.77
C PHE A 159 7.91 -0.87 14.50
N THR A 160 7.52 0.00 13.57
CA THR A 160 8.03 0.02 12.19
C THR A 160 8.64 1.36 11.80
N SER A 161 8.21 2.47 12.39
CA SER A 161 8.81 3.79 12.13
C SER A 161 10.00 4.10 13.04
N ILE A 162 11.06 4.65 12.48
CA ILE A 162 12.32 4.97 13.15
C ILE A 162 12.30 6.41 13.66
N ASN A 163 12.64 6.59 14.94
CA ASN A 163 12.74 7.89 15.57
C ASN A 163 13.78 8.81 14.90
N ARG A 164 13.70 10.13 15.18
CA ARG A 164 14.51 11.13 14.45
C ARG A 164 16.03 10.96 14.60
N ASP A 165 16.49 10.47 15.75
CA ASP A 165 17.91 10.22 16.02
C ASP A 165 18.39 8.85 15.50
N GLY A 166 17.48 7.99 15.04
CA GLY A 166 17.78 6.68 14.48
C GLY A 166 18.13 5.62 15.54
N THR A 167 17.86 5.86 16.82
CA THR A 167 18.22 4.91 17.89
C THR A 167 17.23 3.76 18.05
N GLY A 168 16.01 3.85 17.48
CA GLY A 168 15.03 2.79 17.59
C GLY A 168 13.69 3.08 16.92
N TYR A 169 12.80 2.11 17.03
CA TYR A 169 11.44 2.18 16.48
C TYR A 169 10.46 2.82 17.47
N VAL A 170 9.52 3.65 17.01
CA VAL A 170 8.63 4.43 17.89
C VAL A 170 7.15 4.29 17.62
N GLN A 171 6.72 3.91 16.41
CA GLN A 171 5.30 3.68 16.13
C GLN A 171 5.08 2.44 15.24
N PRO A 172 3.96 1.71 15.42
CA PRO A 172 3.57 0.53 14.63
C PRO A 172 2.69 0.92 13.43
N TYR A 173 3.16 1.85 12.61
CA TYR A 173 2.35 2.44 11.54
C TYR A 173 2.04 1.45 10.41
N ASP A 174 2.99 0.60 10.07
CA ASP A 174 2.82 -0.36 8.97
C ASP A 174 2.09 -1.60 9.48
N LYS A 175 1.00 -1.99 8.79
CA LYS A 175 0.13 -3.09 9.20
C LYS A 175 -0.20 -4.00 8.02
N MET A 176 -0.53 -5.26 8.34
CA MET A 176 -1.01 -6.23 7.37
C MET A 176 -2.30 -6.90 7.85
N PHE A 177 -3.26 -7.02 6.93
CA PHE A 177 -4.56 -7.67 7.13
C PHE A 177 -4.81 -8.68 6.02
N TYR A 178 -5.61 -9.70 6.30
CA TYR A 178 -5.97 -10.70 5.31
C TYR A 178 -7.44 -11.13 5.40
N LEU A 179 -7.94 -11.62 4.27
CA LEU A 179 -9.29 -12.17 4.10
C LEU A 179 -9.16 -13.48 3.32
N ASN A 180 -9.84 -14.53 3.78
CA ASN A 180 -9.71 -15.91 3.27
C ASN A 180 -8.30 -16.53 3.41
N GLY A 181 -7.56 -16.20 4.48
CA GLY A 181 -6.17 -16.67 4.69
C GLY A 181 -6.01 -18.12 5.13
N GLU A 182 -7.07 -18.75 5.64
CA GLU A 182 -7.03 -20.08 6.22
C GLU A 182 -8.00 -21.00 5.49
N ASN A 183 -7.47 -21.92 4.67
CA ASN A 183 -8.25 -22.90 3.92
C ASN A 183 -7.40 -24.14 3.57
N ASN A 184 -7.89 -24.98 2.66
CA ASN A 184 -7.20 -26.21 2.24
C ASN A 184 -5.91 -25.98 1.42
N TYR A 185 -5.72 -24.76 0.90
CA TYR A 185 -4.62 -24.38 0.03
C TYR A 185 -3.60 -23.49 0.74
N TYR A 186 -4.09 -22.65 1.65
CA TYR A 186 -3.34 -21.58 2.27
C TYR A 186 -3.53 -21.53 3.79
N ASP A 187 -2.49 -21.06 4.45
CA ASP A 187 -2.46 -20.79 5.87
C ASP A 187 -1.53 -19.59 6.12
N VAL A 188 -2.13 -18.44 6.44
CA VAL A 188 -1.38 -17.21 6.74
C VAL A 188 -0.85 -17.30 8.16
N ILE A 189 0.47 -17.20 8.32
CA ILE A 189 1.11 -17.20 9.63
C ILE A 189 0.96 -15.81 10.27
N ASN A 190 0.37 -15.76 11.46
CA ASN A 190 0.22 -14.54 12.27
C ASN A 190 0.95 -14.64 13.63
N ASP A 191 0.87 -13.58 14.45
CA ASP A 191 1.55 -13.50 15.74
C ASP A 191 1.05 -14.47 16.81
N LYS A 192 -0.15 -15.05 16.64
CA LYS A 192 -0.64 -16.13 17.50
C LYS A 192 -0.03 -17.48 17.10
N ASP A 193 0.14 -17.72 15.80
CA ASP A 193 0.69 -18.97 15.27
C ASP A 193 2.19 -19.08 15.58
N ASP A 194 2.93 -17.99 15.38
CA ASP A 194 4.34 -17.90 15.75
C ASP A 194 4.67 -16.59 16.47
N PRO A 195 4.52 -16.55 17.81
CA PRO A 195 4.84 -15.37 18.61
C PRO A 195 6.35 -15.05 18.66
N LYS A 196 7.22 -15.89 18.09
CA LYS A 196 8.66 -15.62 17.99
C LYS A 196 9.01 -14.84 16.73
N LEU A 197 8.19 -14.90 15.67
CA LEU A 197 8.40 -14.11 14.47
C LEU A 197 8.19 -12.61 14.72
N ASP A 198 9.03 -11.81 14.10
CA ASP A 198 9.01 -10.35 14.24
C ASP A 198 8.00 -9.68 13.29
N PHE A 199 7.55 -10.36 12.23
CA PHE A 199 6.64 -9.83 11.19
C PHE A 199 7.09 -8.48 10.57
N LYS A 200 8.34 -8.10 10.81
CA LYS A 200 9.05 -6.97 10.21
C LYS A 200 10.50 -7.36 9.96
N ILE A 201 11.17 -6.63 9.06
CA ILE A 201 12.62 -6.69 8.91
C ILE A 201 13.24 -5.49 9.61
N ASP A 202 14.04 -5.72 10.64
CA ASP A 202 14.77 -4.66 11.33
C ASP A 202 15.91 -4.14 10.45
N ILE A 203 15.64 -3.11 9.64
CA ILE A 203 16.61 -2.57 8.67
C ILE A 203 17.85 -1.97 9.34
N ILE A 204 17.77 -1.54 10.60
CA ILE A 204 18.95 -1.06 11.34
C ILE A 204 19.85 -2.25 11.67
N LYS A 205 19.29 -3.27 12.30
CA LYS A 205 20.01 -4.47 12.73
C LYS A 205 20.55 -5.28 11.55
N GLU A 206 19.75 -5.44 10.50
CA GLU A 206 20.10 -6.28 9.36
C GLU A 206 21.10 -5.59 8.42
N PHE A 207 21.05 -4.26 8.24
CA PHE A 207 22.09 -3.53 7.51
C PHE A 207 23.48 -3.74 8.16
N ASN A 208 23.52 -3.75 9.49
CA ASN A 208 24.77 -3.93 10.24
C ASN A 208 25.42 -5.29 10.03
N LYS A 209 24.67 -6.27 9.54
CA LYS A 209 25.12 -7.64 9.24
C LYS A 209 25.48 -7.84 7.77
N PHE A 210 25.30 -6.84 6.91
CA PHE A 210 25.66 -6.97 5.50
C PHE A 210 27.18 -7.20 5.37
N SER A 211 27.58 -8.28 4.71
CA SER A 211 28.99 -8.61 4.48
C SER A 211 29.72 -7.53 3.66
N ASN A 212 28.99 -6.83 2.80
CA ASN A 212 29.49 -5.75 1.94
C ASN A 212 29.13 -4.34 2.47
N LYS A 213 28.89 -4.20 3.77
CA LYS A 213 28.50 -2.92 4.39
C LYS A 213 29.49 -1.79 4.09
N GLU A 214 30.79 -2.07 4.08
CA GLU A 214 31.82 -1.07 3.78
C GLU A 214 31.73 -0.57 2.33
N GLU A 215 31.31 -1.40 1.37
CA GLU A 215 31.08 -0.96 -0.01
C GLU A 215 29.92 0.04 -0.08
N PHE A 216 28.84 -0.19 0.67
CA PHE A 216 27.71 0.74 0.77
C PHE A 216 28.14 2.13 1.28
N LYS A 217 29.08 2.19 2.23
CA LYS A 217 29.63 3.46 2.74
C LYS A 217 30.43 4.24 1.69
N LEU A 218 30.89 3.56 0.64
CA LEU A 218 31.59 4.19 -0.47
C LEU A 218 30.64 4.73 -1.55
N MET A 219 29.37 4.27 -1.57
CA MET A 219 28.40 4.64 -2.59
C MET A 219 27.91 6.08 -2.47
N LYS A 220 27.48 6.62 -3.60
CA LYS A 220 26.86 7.95 -3.64
C LYS A 220 25.56 7.97 -2.84
N TRP A 221 25.24 9.14 -2.27
CA TRP A 221 24.14 9.40 -1.32
C TRP A 221 24.42 8.99 0.13
N TYR A 222 25.35 8.05 0.37
CA TYR A 222 25.81 7.73 1.72
C TYR A 222 26.67 8.89 2.27
N LYS A 223 26.29 9.44 3.43
CA LYS A 223 27.04 10.49 4.11
C LYS A 223 27.98 9.89 5.13
N ARG A 224 29.27 9.82 4.81
CA ARG A 224 30.32 9.30 5.72
C ARG A 224 30.55 10.15 6.96
N SER A 225 30.15 11.42 6.94
CA SER A 225 30.21 12.32 8.10
C SER A 225 29.12 12.04 9.13
N GLU A 226 28.08 11.29 8.75
CA GLU A 226 26.95 10.95 9.62
C GLU A 226 27.09 9.51 10.10
N ASN A 227 26.43 9.18 11.21
CA ASN A 227 26.42 7.82 11.71
C ASN A 227 25.59 6.87 10.80
N GLU A 228 25.78 5.56 11.00
CA GLU A 228 25.15 4.51 10.19
C GLU A 228 23.63 4.54 10.28
N ASN A 229 23.07 4.64 11.48
CA ASN A 229 21.63 4.70 11.71
C ASN A 229 21.00 5.96 11.07
N TRP A 230 21.70 7.09 11.09
CA TRP A 230 21.27 8.30 10.39
C TRP A 230 21.16 8.06 8.89
N ASN A 231 22.14 7.38 8.28
CA ASN A 231 22.09 7.05 6.86
C ASN A 231 20.96 6.07 6.54
N ILE A 232 20.79 5.03 7.35
CA ILE A 232 19.68 4.08 7.20
C ILE A 232 18.35 4.83 7.23
N ARG A 233 18.09 5.60 8.28
CA ARG A 233 16.84 6.36 8.43
C ARG A 233 16.62 7.37 7.28
N ASN A 234 17.59 8.24 7.02
CA ASN A 234 17.38 9.42 6.16
C ASN A 234 17.71 9.20 4.68
N ARG A 235 18.36 8.08 4.34
CA ARG A 235 18.82 7.78 2.97
C ARG A 235 18.28 6.47 2.43
N LEU A 236 17.91 5.52 3.29
CA LEU A 236 17.25 4.28 2.91
C LEU A 236 15.73 4.38 3.15
N SER A 237 15.29 4.35 4.41
CA SER A 237 13.90 4.54 4.82
C SER A 237 13.82 4.76 6.33
N ASP A 238 12.86 5.54 6.80
CA ASP A 238 12.51 5.63 8.21
C ASP A 238 11.41 4.64 8.60
N HIS A 239 11.02 3.72 7.72
CA HIS A 239 10.13 2.60 8.00
C HIS A 239 10.82 1.25 7.74
N ALA A 240 10.56 0.26 8.59
CA ALA A 240 10.88 -1.14 8.36
C ALA A 240 9.80 -1.80 7.49
N PRO A 241 10.17 -2.69 6.56
CA PRO A 241 9.16 -3.48 5.86
C PRO A 241 8.48 -4.43 6.83
N VAL A 242 7.16 -4.54 6.70
CA VAL A 242 6.34 -5.56 7.37
C VAL A 242 6.05 -6.69 6.40
N TYR A 243 5.89 -7.89 6.92
CA TYR A 243 5.63 -9.06 6.10
C TYR A 243 4.69 -10.05 6.79
N LEU A 244 4.09 -10.90 5.97
CA LEU A 244 3.50 -12.17 6.39
C LEU A 244 4.12 -13.31 5.60
N ASP A 245 4.13 -14.49 6.23
CA ASP A 245 4.43 -15.74 5.54
C ASP A 245 3.12 -16.48 5.27
N LEU A 246 2.98 -16.95 4.04
CA LEU A 246 1.86 -17.73 3.57
C LEU A 246 2.34 -19.17 3.36
N ASN A 247 1.95 -20.06 4.26
CA ASN A 247 2.18 -21.48 4.10
C ASN A 247 1.29 -22.03 2.99
N VAL A 248 1.91 -22.57 1.95
CA VAL A 248 1.21 -23.18 0.84
C VAL A 248 1.08 -24.68 1.09
N LYS A 249 -0.15 -25.14 1.26
CA LYS A 249 -0.49 -26.54 1.58
C LYS A 249 -0.37 -27.43 0.34
N THR A 250 0.86 -27.81 0.03
CA THR A 250 1.19 -28.70 -1.08
C THR A 250 2.21 -29.76 -0.65
N ASN A 251 2.17 -30.93 -1.31
CA ASN A 251 3.17 -31.99 -1.13
C ASN A 251 4.44 -31.73 -1.94
N GLU A 252 4.40 -30.77 -2.87
CA GLU A 252 5.52 -30.39 -3.71
C GLU A 252 6.28 -29.20 -3.11
N ARG A 253 7.60 -29.19 -3.28
CA ARG A 253 8.40 -28.05 -2.84
C ARG A 253 8.19 -26.86 -3.79
N ILE A 254 7.86 -25.70 -3.24
CA ILE A 254 7.82 -24.45 -3.99
C ILE A 254 9.21 -23.82 -3.96
N ASN A 255 9.70 -23.37 -5.12
CA ASN A 255 11.01 -22.74 -5.25
C ASN A 255 10.97 -21.26 -4.83
N THR A 256 10.61 -21.01 -3.57
CA THR A 256 10.48 -19.65 -3.02
C THR A 256 11.85 -19.02 -2.75
N SER A 257 11.90 -17.69 -2.66
CA SER A 257 13.15 -16.97 -2.35
C SER A 257 13.66 -17.27 -0.94
N ASN A 258 14.89 -17.75 -0.76
CA ASN A 258 15.39 -18.05 0.59
C ASN A 258 15.66 -16.76 1.40
N ALA A 259 15.26 -16.74 2.67
CA ALA A 259 15.63 -15.66 3.59
C ALA A 259 17.02 -15.92 4.21
N ILE A 260 17.98 -15.06 3.89
CA ILE A 260 19.35 -15.10 4.42
C ILE A 260 19.44 -14.32 5.73
N ILE A 261 18.62 -13.28 5.90
CA ILE A 261 18.51 -12.53 7.15
C ILE A 261 17.40 -13.05 8.05
N ASN A 262 17.36 -12.56 9.28
CA ASN A 262 16.27 -12.87 10.20
C ASN A 262 15.09 -11.94 9.95
N PRO A 263 13.86 -12.46 10.07
CA PRO A 263 13.52 -13.86 10.36
C PRO A 263 13.71 -14.78 9.14
N LYS A 264 14.09 -16.03 9.40
CA LYS A 264 14.17 -17.07 8.36
C LYS A 264 12.78 -17.33 7.77
N LYS A 265 12.77 -17.89 6.56
CA LYS A 265 11.56 -18.26 5.82
C LYS A 265 11.61 -19.76 5.54
N ASP A 266 10.51 -20.45 5.81
CA ASP A 266 10.40 -21.88 5.51
C ASP A 266 10.25 -22.12 4.01
N SER A 267 10.67 -23.30 3.56
CA SER A 267 10.77 -23.61 2.12
C SER A 267 9.44 -23.62 1.38
N ASN A 268 8.32 -23.87 2.07
CA ASN A 268 6.98 -23.90 1.48
C ASN A 268 6.20 -22.59 1.73
N HIS A 269 6.87 -21.56 2.24
CA HIS A 269 6.22 -20.28 2.51
C HIS A 269 6.50 -19.27 1.40
N LEU A 270 5.44 -18.61 0.94
CA LEU A 270 5.55 -17.35 0.19
C LEU A 270 5.65 -16.20 1.19
N ARG A 271 6.62 -15.31 1.02
CA ARG A 271 6.72 -14.10 1.85
C ARG A 271 6.21 -12.88 1.10
N ILE A 272 5.16 -12.27 1.65
CA ILE A 272 4.48 -11.11 1.08
C ILE A 272 4.72 -9.94 2.00
N ALA A 273 5.24 -8.83 1.47
CA ALA A 273 5.69 -7.70 2.25
C ALA A 273 5.14 -6.37 1.75
N HIS A 274 5.10 -5.38 2.63
CA HIS A 274 4.91 -3.97 2.32
C HIS A 274 6.12 -3.19 2.84
N TRP A 275 6.54 -2.16 2.09
CA TRP A 275 7.59 -1.25 2.53
C TRP A 275 7.35 0.18 2.05
N ASN A 276 7.18 1.11 2.99
CA ASN A 276 7.37 2.54 2.74
C ASN A 276 8.88 2.83 2.56
N ILE A 277 9.30 3.27 1.37
CA ILE A 277 10.71 3.53 1.03
C ILE A 277 11.08 5.02 0.95
N LEU A 278 10.29 5.88 1.59
CA LEU A 278 10.51 7.31 1.84
C LEU A 278 10.97 8.12 0.63
N ASN A 279 10.08 8.85 -0.06
CA ASN A 279 10.41 9.75 -1.18
C ASN A 279 11.35 9.11 -2.24
N TYR A 280 10.98 7.95 -2.80
CA TYR A 280 11.79 7.25 -3.80
C TYR A 280 11.46 7.68 -5.23
N GLY A 281 12.50 7.82 -6.05
CA GLY A 281 12.38 8.00 -7.49
C GLY A 281 12.38 9.45 -7.97
N ASN A 282 12.64 9.60 -9.26
CA ASN A 282 12.60 10.85 -10.01
C ASN A 282 12.30 10.52 -11.48
N ASP A 283 11.85 11.50 -12.25
CA ASP A 283 11.62 11.38 -13.70
C ASP A 283 12.93 11.17 -14.50
N ASP A 284 14.05 11.74 -14.03
CA ASP A 284 15.39 11.51 -14.61
C ASP A 284 16.10 10.31 -13.97
N LEU A 285 15.92 9.14 -14.60
CA LEU A 285 16.55 7.87 -14.21
C LEU A 285 18.09 7.96 -14.17
N ASN A 286 18.70 8.67 -15.10
CA ASN A 286 20.16 8.75 -15.22
C ASN A 286 20.75 9.58 -14.07
N LYS A 287 20.11 10.70 -13.76
CA LYS A 287 20.46 11.50 -12.57
C LYS A 287 20.23 10.69 -11.30
N TYR A 288 19.09 10.02 -11.17
CA TYR A 288 18.79 9.22 -9.98
C TYR A 288 19.82 8.10 -9.77
N ARG A 289 20.19 7.36 -10.82
CA ARG A 289 21.25 6.34 -10.79
C ARG A 289 22.58 6.92 -10.31
N ARG A 290 22.96 8.10 -10.81
CA ARG A 290 24.20 8.78 -10.43
C ARG A 290 24.18 9.38 -9.03
N GLU A 291 23.02 9.71 -8.46
CA GLU A 291 22.96 10.46 -7.20
C GLU A 291 22.51 9.62 -6.01
N LYS A 292 21.77 8.52 -6.23
CA LYS A 292 21.06 7.74 -5.20
C LYS A 292 21.50 6.27 -5.15
N GLU A 293 22.75 6.01 -5.53
CA GLU A 293 23.31 4.64 -5.62
C GLU A 293 23.10 3.80 -4.37
N PHE A 294 23.43 4.36 -3.20
CA PHE A 294 23.22 3.68 -1.92
C PHE A 294 21.78 3.17 -1.75
N LYS A 295 20.80 4.01 -2.09
CA LYS A 295 19.38 3.74 -1.78
C LYS A 295 18.84 2.55 -2.55
N TYR A 296 18.92 2.56 -3.88
CA TYR A 296 18.33 1.49 -4.69
C TYR A 296 19.05 0.15 -4.49
N LYS A 297 20.38 0.17 -4.30
CA LYS A 297 21.16 -1.05 -4.03
C LYS A 297 20.83 -1.64 -2.66
N ALA A 298 20.66 -0.79 -1.64
CA ALA A 298 20.30 -1.25 -0.30
C ALA A 298 18.89 -1.84 -0.30
N ILE A 299 17.92 -1.17 -0.93
CA ILE A 299 16.55 -1.70 -1.08
C ILE A 299 16.54 -3.06 -1.76
N ALA A 300 17.23 -3.19 -2.91
CA ALA A 300 17.35 -4.48 -3.61
C ALA A 300 17.97 -5.56 -2.72
N LYS A 301 19.03 -5.21 -1.96
CA LYS A 301 19.68 -6.15 -1.05
C LYS A 301 18.76 -6.60 0.10
N PHE A 302 17.95 -5.69 0.63
CA PHE A 302 16.93 -6.04 1.63
C PHE A 302 15.86 -6.96 1.07
N ILE A 303 15.30 -6.66 -0.11
CA ILE A 303 14.29 -7.50 -0.75
C ILE A 303 14.82 -8.93 -0.98
N ASP A 304 16.02 -9.04 -1.55
CA ASP A 304 16.68 -10.32 -1.84
C ASP A 304 16.99 -11.10 -0.55
N ASN A 305 17.70 -10.47 0.40
CA ASN A 305 18.11 -11.14 1.63
C ASN A 305 16.92 -11.54 2.51
N SER A 306 15.82 -10.78 2.49
CA SER A 306 14.60 -11.08 3.28
C SER A 306 13.78 -12.22 2.70
N GLY A 307 14.09 -12.65 1.46
CA GLY A 307 13.37 -13.70 0.77
C GLY A 307 11.96 -13.30 0.35
N PHE A 308 11.72 -12.02 0.02
CA PHE A 308 10.41 -11.55 -0.43
C PHE A 308 10.05 -12.16 -1.79
N ASP A 309 8.84 -12.70 -1.90
CA ASP A 309 8.27 -13.19 -3.15
C ASP A 309 7.30 -12.19 -3.77
N ILE A 310 6.64 -11.36 -2.95
CA ILE A 310 5.89 -10.19 -3.37
C ILE A 310 6.23 -9.05 -2.41
N VAL A 311 6.52 -7.86 -2.91
CA VAL A 311 6.67 -6.66 -2.09
C VAL A 311 5.99 -5.45 -2.76
N GLY A 312 5.11 -4.79 -2.01
CA GLY A 312 4.55 -3.50 -2.37
C GLY A 312 5.42 -2.35 -1.84
N LEU A 313 5.88 -1.48 -2.74
CA LEU A 313 6.66 -0.31 -2.41
C LEU A 313 5.77 0.93 -2.48
N THR A 314 5.69 1.69 -1.38
CA THR A 314 4.97 2.96 -1.28
C THR A 314 5.95 4.13 -1.14
N GLU A 315 5.45 5.37 -1.21
CA GLU A 315 6.25 6.59 -1.34
C GLU A 315 7.16 6.62 -2.57
N ILE A 316 6.69 6.08 -3.70
CA ILE A 316 7.29 6.38 -5.00
C ILE A 316 6.78 7.75 -5.43
N ASN A 317 7.68 8.71 -5.63
CA ASN A 317 7.31 10.07 -6.05
C ASN A 317 6.49 10.04 -7.34
N ASP A 318 5.65 11.05 -7.55
CA ASP A 318 4.93 11.25 -8.81
C ASP A 318 5.87 11.16 -10.03
N ASN A 319 5.51 10.35 -11.02
CA ASN A 319 6.33 10.00 -12.18
C ASN A 319 7.71 9.36 -11.85
N GLY A 320 7.91 8.89 -10.61
CA GLY A 320 9.15 8.31 -10.10
C GLY A 320 9.27 6.80 -10.30
N SER A 321 8.22 6.13 -10.79
CA SER A 321 8.17 4.66 -10.92
C SER A 321 9.22 4.07 -11.89
N VAL A 322 9.76 4.87 -12.81
CA VAL A 322 10.86 4.45 -13.69
C VAL A 322 12.13 4.17 -12.89
N ALA A 323 12.38 4.89 -11.79
CA ALA A 323 13.55 4.67 -10.95
C ALA A 323 13.54 3.31 -10.23
N VAL A 324 12.37 2.64 -10.15
CA VAL A 324 12.28 1.29 -9.59
C VAL A 324 12.96 0.26 -10.50
N ASP A 325 13.20 0.58 -11.78
CA ASP A 325 14.00 -0.28 -12.66
C ASP A 325 15.43 -0.49 -12.15
N LEU A 326 15.99 0.47 -11.40
CA LEU A 326 17.30 0.30 -10.76
C LEU A 326 17.29 -0.78 -9.67
N ILE A 327 16.18 -0.90 -8.94
CA ILE A 327 15.99 -1.97 -7.94
C ILE A 327 15.89 -3.31 -8.67
N LEU A 328 15.08 -3.39 -9.73
CA LEU A 328 14.94 -4.63 -10.52
C LEU A 328 16.24 -5.06 -11.19
N GLU A 329 16.99 -4.11 -11.77
CA GLU A 329 18.31 -4.38 -12.35
C GLU A 329 19.22 -5.01 -11.30
N GLU A 330 19.32 -4.41 -10.10
CA GLU A 330 20.16 -4.94 -9.02
C GLU A 330 19.69 -6.32 -8.54
N LEU A 331 18.38 -6.50 -8.34
CA LEU A 331 17.79 -7.79 -7.97
C LEU A 331 18.08 -8.88 -9.00
N ASN A 332 18.04 -8.55 -10.29
CA ASN A 332 18.12 -9.53 -11.37
C ASN A 332 19.54 -9.83 -11.87
N LYS A 333 20.56 -9.09 -11.42
CA LYS A 333 21.97 -9.33 -11.81
C LYS A 333 22.40 -10.79 -11.69
N ASN A 334 22.00 -11.45 -10.61
CA ASN A 334 22.36 -12.85 -10.31
C ASN A 334 21.15 -13.78 -10.27
N ASN A 335 19.95 -13.27 -10.55
CA ASN A 335 18.69 -14.00 -10.41
C ASN A 335 18.00 -14.21 -11.77
N HIS A 336 18.72 -14.21 -12.90
CA HIS A 336 18.18 -14.59 -14.22
C HIS A 336 16.83 -13.92 -14.61
N ASN A 337 16.62 -12.64 -14.29
CA ASN A 337 15.35 -11.92 -14.51
C ASN A 337 14.12 -12.48 -13.75
N LYS A 338 14.37 -13.13 -12.61
CA LYS A 338 13.37 -13.67 -11.68
C LYS A 338 12.34 -12.63 -11.25
N TYR A 339 12.76 -11.41 -10.91
CA TYR A 339 11.85 -10.38 -10.39
C TYR A 339 11.26 -9.51 -11.50
N LYS A 340 9.94 -9.29 -11.45
CA LYS A 340 9.19 -8.38 -12.33
C LYS A 340 8.43 -7.35 -11.49
N LYS A 341 7.90 -6.30 -12.15
CA LYS A 341 7.10 -5.25 -11.49
C LYS A 341 5.75 -5.02 -12.15
N ILE A 342 4.82 -4.50 -11.35
CA ILE A 342 3.54 -3.93 -11.76
C ILE A 342 3.48 -2.51 -11.19
N VAL A 343 3.09 -1.53 -12.00
CA VAL A 343 3.22 -0.10 -11.68
C VAL A 343 1.85 0.58 -11.72
N GLN A 344 1.51 1.32 -10.67
CA GLN A 344 0.34 2.22 -10.69
C GLN A 344 0.59 3.38 -11.64
N SER A 345 -0.36 3.68 -12.53
CA SER A 345 -0.22 4.82 -13.44
C SER A 345 -0.29 6.15 -12.69
N VAL A 346 0.32 7.21 -13.24
CA VAL A 346 0.26 8.57 -12.68
C VAL A 346 -1.19 9.07 -12.60
N ASP A 347 -2.00 8.78 -13.61
CA ASP A 347 -3.41 9.16 -13.63
C ASP A 347 -4.20 8.44 -12.52
N ASP A 348 -3.83 7.19 -12.21
CA ASP A 348 -4.44 6.40 -11.14
C ASP A 348 -3.97 6.81 -9.74
N SER A 349 -2.78 7.40 -9.58
CA SER A 349 -2.28 7.89 -8.29
C SER A 349 -2.70 9.32 -7.93
N SER A 350 -3.30 10.07 -8.86
CA SER A 350 -3.64 11.49 -8.67
C SER A 350 -5.14 11.80 -8.74
N TRP A 351 -5.62 12.68 -7.88
CA TRP A 351 -6.96 13.26 -7.89
C TRP A 351 -7.09 14.50 -8.80
N LYS A 352 -6.10 14.73 -9.69
CA LYS A 352 -6.04 15.92 -10.52
C LYS A 352 -7.27 16.01 -11.41
N ASN A 353 -7.81 17.21 -11.56
CA ASN A 353 -9.04 17.48 -12.30
C ASN A 353 -10.30 16.80 -11.72
N THR A 354 -10.28 16.39 -10.45
CA THR A 354 -11.47 15.91 -9.73
C THR A 354 -11.86 16.89 -8.62
N LYS A 355 -13.03 16.67 -7.98
CA LYS A 355 -13.43 17.43 -6.79
C LYS A 355 -12.52 17.20 -5.56
N TYR A 356 -11.67 16.18 -5.61
CA TYR A 356 -10.72 15.79 -4.56
C TYR A 356 -9.29 16.32 -4.81
N SER A 357 -9.12 17.23 -5.78
CA SER A 357 -7.79 17.78 -6.15
C SER A 357 -7.04 18.54 -5.04
N HIS A 358 -7.70 18.82 -3.92
CA HIS A 358 -7.06 19.38 -2.71
C HIS A 358 -6.12 18.37 -2.03
N PHE A 359 -6.26 17.08 -2.33
CA PHE A 359 -5.33 16.01 -1.93
C PHE A 359 -4.13 15.84 -2.87
N ASP A 360 -4.13 16.46 -4.06
CA ASP A 360 -2.97 16.37 -4.98
C ASP A 360 -1.77 17.19 -4.52
N GLY A 361 -0.59 16.89 -5.04
CA GLY A 361 0.62 17.70 -4.89
C GLY A 361 1.73 16.87 -4.27
N LYS A 362 2.25 17.30 -3.11
CA LYS A 362 3.30 16.54 -2.41
C LYS A 362 2.84 15.16 -1.91
N GLN A 363 1.53 14.91 -1.88
CA GLN A 363 0.94 13.64 -1.46
C GLN A 363 0.70 12.69 -2.65
N THR A 364 0.93 13.15 -3.89
CA THR A 364 0.79 12.30 -5.08
C THR A 364 1.98 11.34 -5.14
N GLU A 365 1.71 10.07 -4.84
CA GLU A 365 2.69 8.99 -4.80
C GLU A 365 2.16 7.80 -5.59
N GLN A 366 3.04 7.15 -6.34
CA GLN A 366 2.74 5.89 -7.02
C GLN A 366 3.07 4.70 -6.12
N ILE A 367 2.44 3.57 -6.42
CA ILE A 367 2.74 2.28 -5.80
C ILE A 367 3.33 1.36 -6.86
N VAL A 368 4.38 0.62 -6.49
CA VAL A 368 4.99 -0.39 -7.35
C VAL A 368 5.06 -1.72 -6.62
N ILE A 369 4.55 -2.77 -7.26
CA ILE A 369 4.56 -4.14 -6.75
C ILE A 369 5.66 -4.90 -7.47
N ILE A 370 6.66 -5.40 -6.73
CA ILE A 370 7.70 -6.30 -7.25
C ILE A 370 7.34 -7.73 -6.85
N TYR A 371 7.47 -8.68 -7.78
CA TYR A 371 7.15 -10.07 -7.52
C TYR A 371 8.14 -11.04 -8.17
N ASN A 372 8.30 -12.20 -7.54
CA ASN A 372 9.08 -13.32 -8.02
C ASN A 372 8.30 -14.07 -9.12
N SER A 373 8.64 -13.77 -10.36
CA SER A 373 7.98 -14.31 -11.54
C SER A 373 8.38 -15.75 -11.89
N GLU A 374 9.32 -16.38 -11.16
CA GLU A 374 9.62 -17.81 -11.32
C GLU A 374 8.55 -18.69 -10.68
N ILE A 375 7.86 -18.18 -9.65
CA ILE A 375 6.84 -18.92 -8.90
C ILE A 375 5.44 -18.34 -9.06
N LEU A 376 5.30 -17.06 -9.44
CA LEU A 376 4.00 -16.40 -9.61
C LEU A 376 3.80 -15.93 -11.05
N ASN A 377 2.57 -16.07 -11.54
CA ASN A 377 2.11 -15.34 -12.73
C ASN A 377 1.17 -14.22 -12.29
N SER A 378 1.33 -13.03 -12.87
CA SER A 378 0.33 -11.98 -12.76
C SER A 378 -0.82 -12.31 -13.72
N VAL A 379 -2.05 -12.35 -13.20
CA VAL A 379 -3.27 -12.64 -13.97
C VAL A 379 -4.18 -11.42 -13.99
N ASN A 380 -5.32 -11.49 -14.66
CA ASN A 380 -6.26 -10.38 -14.76
C ASN A 380 -7.33 -10.46 -13.67
N PHE A 381 -7.74 -9.29 -13.17
CA PHE A 381 -9.04 -9.10 -12.55
C PHE A 381 -10.15 -9.21 -13.60
N ASN A 382 -11.41 -9.25 -13.16
CA ASN A 382 -12.60 -9.37 -14.01
C ASN A 382 -12.76 -8.25 -15.05
N ASN A 383 -12.02 -7.15 -14.92
CA ASN A 383 -11.97 -6.05 -15.88
C ASN A 383 -10.87 -6.19 -16.96
N ASN A 384 -10.24 -7.37 -17.07
CA ASN A 384 -9.14 -7.67 -17.99
C ASN A 384 -7.85 -6.86 -17.75
N LYS A 385 -7.70 -6.22 -16.59
CA LYS A 385 -6.43 -5.61 -16.16
C LYS A 385 -5.78 -6.50 -15.11
N ASN A 386 -4.46 -6.56 -15.11
CA ASN A 386 -3.70 -7.30 -14.10
C ASN A 386 -3.45 -6.53 -12.79
N HIS A 387 -4.03 -5.33 -12.70
CA HIS A 387 -4.00 -4.46 -11.54
C HIS A 387 -5.29 -3.65 -11.43
N LEU A 388 -5.59 -3.15 -10.23
CA LEU A 388 -6.67 -2.20 -9.96
C LEU A 388 -6.18 -1.10 -9.04
N THR A 389 -6.82 0.06 -9.15
CA THR A 389 -6.72 1.15 -8.20
C THR A 389 -8.09 1.42 -7.59
N TYR A 390 -8.15 1.52 -6.26
CA TYR A 390 -9.38 1.83 -5.57
C TYR A 390 -9.61 3.35 -5.53
N ARG A 391 -10.70 3.78 -6.16
CA ARG A 391 -11.10 5.20 -6.24
C ARG A 391 -12.53 5.47 -5.77
N GLU A 392 -13.14 4.50 -5.11
CA GLU A 392 -14.49 4.67 -4.59
C GLU A 392 -14.49 5.56 -3.35
N LYS A 393 -15.64 6.18 -3.08
CA LYS A 393 -15.85 6.96 -1.87
C LYS A 393 -15.89 6.07 -0.64
N ILE A 394 -15.48 6.64 0.48
CA ILE A 394 -15.49 6.03 1.81
C ILE A 394 -16.21 6.96 2.79
N LYS A 395 -16.69 6.40 3.90
CA LYS A 395 -17.31 7.18 4.97
C LYS A 395 -16.26 8.10 5.61
N LEU A 396 -16.61 9.37 5.82
CA LEU A 396 -15.82 10.35 6.55
C LEU A 396 -16.25 10.38 8.02
N TYR A 397 -15.29 10.19 8.93
CA TYR A 397 -15.49 10.25 10.38
C TYR A 397 -15.08 11.62 10.93
N GLY A 398 -15.72 12.70 10.49
CA GLY A 398 -15.42 14.07 10.92
C GLY A 398 -15.74 15.07 9.83
N GLU A 399 -14.92 16.09 9.65
CA GLU A 399 -15.13 17.14 8.64
C GLU A 399 -13.82 17.56 7.98
N ILE A 400 -13.89 17.78 6.67
CA ILE A 400 -12.84 18.40 5.85
C ILE A 400 -13.40 19.67 5.24
N LYS A 401 -12.83 20.82 5.61
CA LYS A 401 -13.22 22.15 5.15
C LYS A 401 -12.15 22.68 4.21
N LYS A 402 -12.55 23.07 3.00
CA LYS A 402 -11.65 23.73 2.03
C LYS A 402 -11.41 25.18 2.43
#